data_AF-A0A2T3ZH15-F1
#
_entry.id   AF-A0A2T3ZH15-F1
#
_cell.length_a   1.000
_cell.length_b   1.000
_cell.length_c   1.000
_cell.angle_alpha   90.00
_cell.angle_beta   90.00
_cell.angle_gamma   90.00
#
_symmetry.space_group_name_H-M   'P 1'
#
loop_
_entity.id
_entity.type
_entity.pdbx_description
1 polymer ?
#
loop_
_entity_poly.entity_id
_entity_poly.type
_entity_poly.pdbx_seq_one_letter_code
_entity_poly.pdbx_strand_id
1 'polypeptide(L)'
;MASRLKIWGACRTLAVRPQPARLPAQPFRVQISPSRFYADDATNKSSKPPTGTKIETSGSTTKSESGSAGVAQSIELAQKASQTPASTSQTSSIEALDDAALEQILYGGRPVTSQREGGLTEAQEEALYREGVIPPPEEAEAALTKSETAAEPRSILPVGAELQTAGHKFGLPKKPYPDGFNVKKRYHPVLEQITRLLMRHGELSVAQRNMAMVMNFLRTAPAPIYSPKFPLLPGTPPAAHLPLNPVLYITIAIDSVAPLLKVRNIAGAGGGGRALELPVPLAVRQRRRMAFQWILDVINKKPSKGSGRTQFAHRIAEEIIAVVEGRSSVWEKRKLVHKLGTAARANVGSNKLKTKKKK
;
A
#
# COMPACT_ATOMS: atom_id res chain seq x y z
N MET A 1 75.60 61.77 -8.97
CA MET A 1 74.33 61.93 -9.71
C MET A 1 73.42 60.78 -9.32
N ALA A 2 72.35 61.04 -8.58
CA ALA A 2 71.50 60.00 -7.96
C ALA A 2 70.19 59.80 -8.73
N SER A 3 69.83 58.53 -8.91
CA SER A 3 68.68 58.02 -9.66
C SER A 3 67.34 58.31 -8.97
N ARG A 4 66.37 58.84 -9.73
CA ARG A 4 65.01 59.13 -9.25
C ARG A 4 64.10 57.92 -9.49
N LEU A 5 63.67 57.25 -8.42
CA LEU A 5 62.58 56.27 -8.43
C LEU A 5 61.23 57.02 -8.42
N LYS A 6 60.36 56.74 -9.39
CA LYS A 6 58.97 57.22 -9.43
C LYS A 6 58.04 56.12 -8.88
N ILE A 7 57.36 56.41 -7.78
CA ILE A 7 56.31 55.56 -7.20
C ILE A 7 54.98 56.01 -7.81
N TRP A 8 54.34 55.14 -8.59
CA TRP A 8 52.97 55.35 -9.06
C TRP A 8 51.99 54.92 -7.95
N GLY A 9 51.31 55.90 -7.36
CA GLY A 9 50.21 55.67 -6.42
C GLY A 9 48.93 55.30 -7.16
N ALA A 10 48.40 54.11 -6.89
CA ALA A 10 47.08 53.69 -7.36
C ALA A 10 46.01 54.14 -6.34
N CYS A 11 45.34 55.26 -6.61
CA CYS A 11 44.14 55.67 -5.89
C CYS A 11 42.95 54.80 -6.35
N ARG A 12 42.62 53.75 -5.59
CA ARG A 12 41.34 53.03 -5.75
C ARG A 12 40.26 53.78 -4.98
N THR A 13 39.39 54.48 -5.71
CA THR A 13 38.17 55.09 -5.17
C THR A 13 37.15 54.00 -4.85
N LEU A 14 36.76 53.90 -3.57
CA LEU A 14 35.66 53.05 -3.12
C LEU A 14 34.33 53.78 -3.38
N ALA A 15 33.58 53.35 -4.39
CA ALA A 15 32.20 53.78 -4.58
C ALA A 15 31.28 53.01 -3.62
N VAL A 16 30.87 53.66 -2.53
CA VAL A 16 29.86 53.15 -1.61
C VAL A 16 28.48 53.40 -2.22
N ARG A 17 27.75 52.34 -2.59
CA ARG A 17 26.33 52.45 -2.97
C ARG A 17 25.47 52.49 -1.70
N PRO A 18 24.65 53.53 -1.48
CA PRO A 18 23.67 53.51 -0.40
C PRO A 18 22.55 52.52 -0.75
N GLN A 19 22.23 51.66 0.21
CA GLN A 19 21.14 50.70 0.15
C GLN A 19 19.80 51.44 0.29
N PRO A 20 18.75 51.17 -0.50
CA PRO A 20 17.47 51.83 -0.32
C PRO A 20 16.82 51.42 1.01
N ALA A 21 16.30 52.39 1.74
CA ALA A 21 15.59 52.21 3.00
C ALA A 21 14.43 51.20 2.81
N ARG A 22 14.42 50.14 3.61
CA ARG A 22 13.28 49.22 3.69
C ARG A 22 12.09 49.97 4.29
N LEU A 23 11.02 50.12 3.53
CA LEU A 23 9.72 50.56 4.05
C LEU A 23 9.27 49.58 5.16
N PRO A 24 8.67 50.08 6.26
CA PRO A 24 8.12 49.22 7.30
C PRO A 24 7.02 48.33 6.71
N ALA A 25 7.03 47.06 7.10
CA ALA A 25 6.01 46.09 6.69
C ALA A 25 4.62 46.55 7.16
N GLN A 26 3.76 46.87 6.19
CA GLN A 26 2.33 47.06 6.44
C GLN A 26 1.74 45.78 7.05
N PRO A 27 0.89 45.86 8.09
CA PRO A 27 0.21 44.68 8.60
C PRO A 27 -0.73 44.15 7.52
N PHE A 28 -0.56 42.86 7.20
CA PHE A 28 -1.41 42.10 6.30
C PHE A 28 -2.87 42.16 6.78
N ARG A 29 -3.70 43.04 6.19
CA ARG A 29 -5.15 42.97 6.34
C ARG A 29 -5.64 41.73 5.60
N VAL A 30 -6.08 40.73 6.37
CA VAL A 30 -6.82 39.58 5.85
C VAL A 30 -8.13 40.12 5.27
N GLN A 31 -8.21 40.24 3.94
CA GLN A 31 -9.51 40.34 3.28
C GLN A 31 -10.15 38.96 3.33
N ILE A 32 -11.20 38.84 4.13
CA ILE A 32 -12.08 37.68 4.14
C ILE A 32 -12.78 37.68 2.78
N SER A 33 -12.49 36.68 1.95
CA SER A 33 -13.24 36.45 0.71
C SER A 33 -14.70 36.11 1.06
N PRO A 34 -15.71 36.72 0.40
CA PRO A 34 -17.08 36.31 0.61
C PRO A 34 -17.28 34.87 0.13
N SER A 35 -17.95 34.05 0.95
CA SER A 35 -18.37 32.70 0.62
C SER A 35 -19.24 32.71 -0.64
N ARG A 36 -18.80 32.02 -1.69
CA ARG A 36 -19.67 31.70 -2.84
C ARG A 36 -20.71 30.68 -2.37
N PHE A 37 -21.97 31.04 -2.45
CA PHE A 37 -23.09 30.10 -2.34
C PHE A 37 -23.10 29.21 -3.58
N TYR A 38 -23.26 27.90 -3.37
CA TYR A 38 -23.44 26.90 -4.39
C TYR A 38 -24.85 27.07 -4.97
N ALA A 39 -24.98 27.24 -6.28
CA ALA A 39 -26.26 27.13 -6.97
C ALA A 39 -26.41 25.68 -7.45
N ASP A 40 -27.44 25.00 -6.96
CA ASP A 40 -27.97 23.77 -7.52
C ASP A 40 -28.71 24.11 -8.82
N ASP A 41 -28.20 23.65 -9.97
CA ASP A 41 -28.98 23.58 -11.20
C ASP A 41 -29.09 22.12 -11.64
N ALA A 42 -30.12 21.47 -11.11
CA ALA A 42 -30.67 20.24 -11.66
C ALA A 42 -31.99 20.59 -12.34
N THR A 43 -32.00 20.76 -13.68
CA THR A 43 -33.21 20.54 -14.46
C THR A 43 -32.90 19.87 -15.80
N ASN A 44 -33.62 18.77 -16.01
CA ASN A 44 -33.70 17.96 -17.21
C ASN A 44 -34.23 18.76 -18.42
N LYS A 45 -33.73 18.47 -19.64
CA LYS A 45 -34.56 18.06 -20.80
C LYS A 45 -33.74 17.73 -22.05
N SER A 46 -34.36 16.88 -22.88
CA SER A 46 -33.81 16.11 -24.00
C SER A 46 -34.21 16.65 -25.39
N SER A 47 -33.42 16.20 -26.38
CA SER A 47 -33.79 15.81 -27.77
C SER A 47 -34.26 16.87 -28.79
N LYS A 48 -33.49 17.08 -29.87
CA LYS A 48 -33.61 16.45 -31.23
C LYS A 48 -32.68 17.16 -32.27
N PRO A 49 -32.38 16.51 -33.42
CA PRO A 49 -31.32 16.92 -34.36
C PRO A 49 -31.85 17.71 -35.57
N PRO A 50 -30.96 18.19 -36.46
CA PRO A 50 -31.26 18.03 -37.88
C PRO A 50 -30.09 17.62 -38.80
N THR A 51 -30.54 16.99 -39.88
CA THR A 51 -29.96 16.39 -41.08
C THR A 51 -29.32 17.38 -42.08
N GLY A 52 -28.26 16.92 -42.78
CA GLY A 52 -27.87 17.18 -44.21
C GLY A 52 -27.82 18.61 -44.76
N THR A 53 -26.83 19.02 -45.57
CA THR A 53 -26.51 18.44 -46.89
C THR A 53 -25.33 19.19 -47.57
N LYS A 54 -24.55 18.44 -48.40
CA LYS A 54 -23.94 18.80 -49.72
C LYS A 54 -22.76 19.82 -49.75
N ILE A 55 -21.70 19.73 -50.59
CA ILE A 55 -21.52 19.16 -51.95
C ILE A 55 -20.00 19.13 -52.33
N GLU A 56 -19.58 18.08 -53.07
CA GLU A 56 -18.62 18.02 -54.23
C GLU A 56 -17.13 18.42 -54.11
N THR A 57 -16.14 17.94 -54.89
CA THR A 57 -15.90 16.97 -56.01
C THR A 57 -14.35 16.84 -56.16
N SER A 58 -13.73 15.71 -56.55
CA SER A 58 -13.39 15.27 -57.94
C SER A 58 -12.33 14.14 -57.83
N GLY A 59 -12.51 12.93 -58.41
CA GLY A 59 -12.02 12.44 -59.73
C GLY A 59 -10.63 11.76 -59.63
N SER A 60 -10.24 10.60 -60.20
CA SER A 60 -10.78 9.71 -61.23
C SER A 60 -9.94 8.39 -61.38
N THR A 61 -10.58 7.22 -61.58
CA THR A 61 -10.29 6.07 -62.52
C THR A 61 -8.90 5.34 -62.54
N THR A 62 -8.74 4.00 -62.49
CA THR A 62 -9.10 2.96 -63.51
C THR A 62 -8.71 1.51 -63.11
N LYS A 63 -9.56 0.55 -63.53
CA LYS A 63 -9.35 -0.80 -64.14
C LYS A 63 -8.83 -2.05 -63.37
N SER A 64 -9.76 -3.02 -63.40
CA SER A 64 -9.78 -4.50 -63.44
C SER A 64 -8.59 -5.30 -64.00
N GLU A 65 -8.40 -6.52 -63.49
CA GLU A 65 -8.44 -7.78 -64.28
C GLU A 65 -8.41 -9.06 -63.42
N SER A 66 -8.99 -10.12 -63.99
CA SER A 66 -9.31 -11.46 -63.47
C SER A 66 -8.22 -12.50 -63.79
N GLY A 67 -8.16 -13.60 -63.03
CA GLY A 67 -7.43 -14.81 -63.42
C GLY A 67 -7.65 -16.00 -62.48
N SER A 68 -8.30 -17.04 -63.00
CA SER A 68 -8.74 -18.28 -62.34
C SER A 68 -7.85 -19.50 -62.66
N ALA A 69 -8.20 -20.64 -62.04
CA ALA A 69 -7.82 -22.06 -62.28
C ALA A 69 -6.70 -22.58 -61.37
N GLY A 70 -6.76 -23.78 -60.78
CA GLY A 70 -7.68 -24.94 -60.74
C GLY A 70 -7.02 -25.94 -59.76
N VAL A 71 -7.71 -26.84 -59.06
CA VAL A 71 -8.10 -28.17 -59.53
C VAL A 71 -8.92 -28.84 -58.42
N ALA A 72 -9.97 -29.55 -58.85
CA ALA A 72 -10.89 -30.36 -58.06
C ALA A 72 -10.30 -31.74 -57.68
N GLN A 73 -10.78 -32.33 -56.60
CA GLN A 73 -11.49 -33.62 -56.70
C GLN A 73 -12.32 -33.93 -55.44
N SER A 74 -13.50 -34.46 -55.76
CA SER A 74 -14.68 -34.84 -55.00
C SER A 74 -14.50 -36.05 -54.09
N ILE A 75 -15.40 -36.20 -53.10
CA ILE A 75 -16.30 -37.35 -52.94
C ILE A 75 -17.48 -36.93 -52.04
N GLU A 76 -18.70 -37.12 -52.55
CA GLU A 76 -19.98 -36.99 -51.86
C GLU A 76 -20.28 -38.26 -51.04
N LEU A 77 -21.04 -38.15 -49.94
CA LEU A 77 -22.19 -39.02 -49.71
C LEU A 77 -23.08 -38.58 -48.53
N ALA A 78 -24.34 -38.34 -48.91
CA ALA A 78 -25.59 -38.67 -48.23
C ALA A 78 -26.07 -37.88 -46.98
N GLN A 79 -27.15 -37.16 -47.28
CA GLN A 79 -28.19 -36.59 -46.43
C GLN A 79 -29.11 -37.65 -45.78
N LYS A 80 -29.64 -37.33 -44.60
CA LYS A 80 -31.04 -37.43 -44.11
C LYS A 80 -31.01 -37.50 -42.57
N ALA A 81 -31.96 -37.01 -41.80
CA ALA A 81 -33.04 -36.06 -41.95
C ALA A 81 -33.46 -35.67 -40.52
N SER A 82 -33.91 -34.43 -40.38
CA SER A 82 -34.68 -33.83 -39.30
C SER A 82 -35.64 -34.75 -38.55
N GLN A 83 -35.80 -34.54 -37.23
CA GLN A 83 -37.01 -33.99 -36.58
C GLN A 83 -36.99 -34.15 -35.05
N THR A 84 -37.08 -33.02 -34.34
CA THR A 84 -37.71 -32.90 -33.00
C THR A 84 -39.23 -32.74 -33.18
N PRO A 85 -40.08 -33.22 -32.25
CA PRO A 85 -40.63 -32.29 -31.24
C PRO A 85 -40.92 -32.91 -29.85
N ALA A 86 -41.49 -32.06 -29.01
CA ALA A 86 -41.53 -32.04 -27.55
C ALA A 86 -42.47 -33.03 -26.81
N SER A 87 -42.26 -33.02 -25.49
CA SER A 87 -43.16 -33.32 -24.36
C SER A 87 -43.15 -34.75 -23.80
N THR A 88 -42.64 -34.91 -22.58
CA THR A 88 -43.43 -35.24 -21.37
C THR A 88 -42.47 -35.49 -20.19
N SER A 89 -42.77 -34.80 -19.10
CA SER A 89 -42.26 -34.94 -17.73
C SER A 89 -41.84 -36.37 -17.32
N GLN A 90 -40.58 -36.55 -16.93
CA GLN A 90 -40.14 -37.67 -16.09
C GLN A 90 -39.76 -37.11 -14.71
N THR A 91 -40.77 -36.99 -13.86
CA THR A 91 -40.61 -36.92 -12.41
C THR A 91 -40.36 -38.33 -11.88
N SER A 92 -39.33 -38.44 -11.04
CA SER A 92 -39.07 -39.46 -10.01
C SER A 92 -39.17 -40.96 -10.37
N SER A 93 -38.01 -41.54 -10.73
CA SER A 93 -37.69 -42.96 -10.47
C SER A 93 -36.81 -43.16 -9.22
N ILE A 94 -36.49 -42.08 -8.49
CA ILE A 94 -35.68 -42.09 -7.25
C ILE A 94 -36.54 -42.07 -5.98
N GLU A 95 -37.83 -41.72 -6.07
CA GLU A 95 -38.71 -41.56 -4.88
C GLU A 95 -39.48 -42.84 -4.51
N ALA A 96 -39.12 -44.01 -5.05
CA ALA A 96 -39.84 -45.27 -4.80
C ALA A 96 -39.09 -46.25 -3.88
N LEU A 97 -37.99 -45.80 -3.25
CA LEU A 97 -37.31 -46.58 -2.22
C LEU A 97 -37.59 -45.91 -0.87
N ASP A 98 -38.46 -46.53 -0.08
CA ASP A 98 -38.68 -46.13 1.30
C ASP A 98 -37.34 -46.09 2.06
N ASP A 99 -37.16 -45.10 2.93
CA ASP A 99 -35.92 -44.95 3.73
C ASP A 99 -35.59 -46.23 4.52
N ALA A 100 -36.61 -46.99 4.94
CA ALA A 100 -36.47 -48.30 5.57
C ALA A 100 -35.83 -49.36 4.64
N ALA A 101 -36.12 -49.32 3.33
CA ALA A 101 -35.52 -50.21 2.34
C ALA A 101 -34.05 -49.82 2.07
N LEU A 102 -33.73 -48.52 2.10
CA LEU A 102 -32.35 -48.04 1.99
C LEU A 102 -31.50 -48.45 3.20
N GLU A 103 -32.04 -48.37 4.41
CA GLU A 103 -31.39 -48.85 5.64
C GLU A 103 -31.12 -50.36 5.60
N GLN A 104 -32.06 -51.13 5.04
CA GLN A 104 -31.94 -52.58 4.92
C GLN A 104 -30.85 -52.99 3.92
N ILE A 105 -30.69 -52.23 2.84
CA ILE A 105 -29.68 -52.46 1.79
C ILE A 105 -28.28 -52.03 2.25
N LEU A 106 -28.14 -50.87 2.92
CA LEU A 106 -26.83 -50.37 3.34
C LEU A 106 -26.28 -51.06 4.59
N TYR A 107 -27.14 -51.49 5.52
CA TYR A 107 -26.73 -52.08 6.80
C TYR A 107 -27.10 -53.56 6.96
N GLY A 108 -27.54 -54.23 5.88
CA GLY A 108 -27.80 -55.68 5.87
C GLY A 108 -28.93 -56.12 6.81
N GLY A 109 -29.90 -55.25 7.10
CA GLY A 109 -31.06 -55.57 7.91
C GLY A 109 -30.87 -55.58 9.43
N ARG A 110 -29.87 -54.87 9.98
CA ARG A 110 -29.77 -54.61 11.42
C ARG A 110 -30.34 -53.23 11.79
N PRO A 111 -31.29 -53.12 12.75
CA PRO A 111 -31.77 -51.83 13.21
C PRO A 111 -30.66 -51.09 13.98
N VAL A 112 -30.59 -49.77 13.76
CA VAL A 112 -29.60 -48.85 14.32
C VAL A 112 -29.64 -48.79 15.87
N THR A 113 -30.70 -49.30 16.50
CA THR A 113 -30.97 -49.11 17.93
C THR A 113 -30.53 -50.25 18.86
N SER A 114 -29.82 -51.28 18.38
CA SER A 114 -29.24 -52.25 19.31
C SER A 114 -27.99 -51.66 19.96
N GLN A 115 -28.06 -51.37 21.26
CA GLN A 115 -26.92 -51.13 22.14
C GLN A 115 -25.76 -52.06 21.73
N ARG A 116 -24.71 -51.49 21.14
CA ARG A 116 -23.55 -52.24 20.69
C ARG A 116 -22.66 -52.54 21.89
N GLU A 117 -22.49 -53.81 22.24
CA GLU A 117 -21.36 -54.30 23.06
C GLU A 117 -20.01 -54.25 22.30
N GLY A 118 -19.79 -53.26 21.41
CA GLY A 118 -18.57 -53.20 20.59
C GLY A 118 -18.49 -52.08 19.55
N GLY A 119 -19.19 -50.96 19.74
CA GLY A 119 -19.06 -49.75 18.92
C GLY A 119 -18.27 -48.65 19.63
N LEU A 120 -17.82 -47.63 18.89
CA LEU A 120 -17.35 -46.39 19.51
C LEU A 120 -18.48 -45.81 20.36
N THR A 121 -18.16 -45.28 21.54
CA THR A 121 -19.14 -44.56 22.35
C THR A 121 -19.54 -43.26 21.63
N GLU A 122 -20.74 -42.74 21.89
CA GLU A 122 -21.21 -41.48 21.29
C GLU A 122 -20.21 -40.33 21.52
N ALA A 123 -19.55 -40.32 22.68
CA ALA A 123 -18.47 -39.41 23.02
C ALA A 123 -17.24 -39.54 22.11
N GLN A 124 -16.87 -40.77 21.77
CA GLN A 124 -15.77 -41.05 20.86
C GLN A 124 -16.12 -40.69 19.42
N GLU A 125 -17.38 -40.89 19.01
CA GLU A 125 -17.86 -40.50 17.68
C GLU A 125 -17.85 -38.98 17.50
N GLU A 126 -18.31 -38.23 18.51
CA GLU A 126 -18.27 -36.77 18.49
C GLU A 126 -16.84 -36.21 18.52
N ALA A 127 -15.94 -36.83 19.30
CA ALA A 127 -14.52 -36.46 19.33
C ALA A 127 -13.85 -36.75 17.97
N LEU A 128 -14.15 -37.88 17.34
CA LEU A 128 -13.67 -38.20 15.99
C LEU A 128 -14.16 -37.15 14.99
N TYR A 129 -15.44 -36.77 15.05
CA TYR A 129 -16.01 -35.77 14.16
C TYR A 129 -15.38 -34.38 14.33
N ARG A 130 -15.06 -33.98 15.57
CA ARG A 130 -14.50 -32.65 15.88
C ARG A 130 -12.98 -32.57 15.72
N GLU A 131 -12.27 -33.57 16.21
CA GLU A 131 -10.80 -33.55 16.39
C GLU A 131 -10.07 -34.51 15.45
N GLY A 132 -10.80 -35.43 14.79
CA GLY A 132 -10.24 -36.38 13.83
C GLY A 132 -9.42 -37.52 14.45
N VAL A 133 -9.45 -37.66 15.78
CA VAL A 133 -8.74 -38.69 16.55
C VAL A 133 -9.71 -39.34 17.54
N ILE A 134 -9.58 -40.65 17.78
CA ILE A 134 -10.43 -41.40 18.71
C ILE A 134 -9.71 -41.47 20.07
N PRO A 135 -10.11 -40.67 21.07
CA PRO A 135 -9.58 -40.79 22.42
C PRO A 135 -10.11 -42.04 23.14
N PRO A 136 -9.43 -42.52 24.20
CA PRO A 136 -9.96 -43.57 25.08
C PRO A 136 -11.32 -43.15 25.69
N PRO A 137 -12.19 -44.11 26.04
CA PRO A 137 -13.61 -43.84 26.33
C PRO A 137 -13.81 -42.89 27.53
N GLU A 138 -12.98 -43.01 28.57
CA GLU A 138 -13.05 -42.15 29.77
C GLU A 138 -12.70 -40.69 29.47
N GLU A 139 -11.74 -40.46 28.55
CA GLU A 139 -11.35 -39.10 28.13
C GLU A 139 -12.40 -38.47 27.21
N ALA A 140 -13.05 -39.28 26.38
CA ALA A 140 -14.12 -38.84 25.48
C ALA A 140 -15.33 -38.31 26.27
N GLU A 141 -15.76 -39.04 27.31
CA GLU A 141 -16.87 -38.62 28.18
C GLU A 141 -16.51 -37.37 28.99
N ALA A 142 -15.26 -37.26 29.45
CA ALA A 142 -14.75 -36.06 30.12
C ALA A 142 -14.68 -34.84 29.17
N ALA A 143 -14.40 -35.06 27.88
CA ALA A 143 -14.38 -34.01 26.86
C ALA A 143 -15.78 -33.54 26.49
N LEU A 144 -16.75 -34.45 26.36
CA LEU A 144 -18.16 -34.10 26.17
C LEU A 144 -18.70 -33.26 27.33
N THR A 145 -18.55 -33.74 28.56
CA THR A 145 -19.02 -33.02 29.76
C THR A 145 -18.32 -31.67 29.95
N LYS A 146 -17.02 -31.56 29.61
CA LYS A 146 -16.33 -30.27 29.54
C LYS A 146 -16.84 -29.39 28.41
N SER A 147 -17.21 -29.95 27.26
CA SER A 147 -17.77 -29.17 26.15
C SER A 147 -19.20 -28.70 26.44
N GLU A 148 -19.98 -29.47 27.18
CA GLU A 148 -21.33 -29.10 27.64
C GLU A 148 -21.28 -28.05 28.75
N THR A 149 -20.31 -28.12 29.66
CA THR A 149 -20.13 -27.12 30.72
C THR A 149 -19.38 -25.87 30.25
N ALA A 150 -18.52 -25.97 29.23
CA ALA A 150 -17.87 -24.82 28.56
C ALA A 150 -18.77 -24.21 27.47
N ALA A 151 -19.81 -24.92 27.02
CA ALA A 151 -20.95 -24.35 26.35
C ALA A 151 -21.85 -23.63 27.38
N GLU A 152 -21.29 -22.60 28.02
CA GLU A 152 -22.09 -21.41 28.29
C GLU A 152 -22.88 -21.14 27.01
N PRO A 153 -24.22 -21.14 27.04
CA PRO A 153 -24.97 -20.70 25.89
C PRO A 153 -24.47 -19.30 25.64
N ARG A 154 -23.77 -19.09 24.50
CA ARG A 154 -23.66 -17.76 23.93
C ARG A 154 -25.09 -17.35 23.69
N SER A 155 -25.67 -16.69 24.69
CA SER A 155 -27.03 -16.22 24.69
C SER A 155 -27.14 -15.37 23.44
N ILE A 156 -27.77 -15.93 22.41
CA ILE A 156 -28.44 -15.13 21.40
C ILE A 156 -29.56 -14.49 22.21
N LEU A 157 -29.25 -13.37 22.86
CA LEU A 157 -30.22 -12.63 23.63
C LEU A 157 -31.36 -12.29 22.67
N PRO A 158 -32.62 -12.60 23.04
CA PRO A 158 -33.75 -12.20 22.22
C PRO A 158 -33.70 -10.67 22.09
N VAL A 159 -33.69 -10.22 20.84
CA VAL A 159 -33.76 -8.81 20.46
C VAL A 159 -35.08 -8.26 20.99
N GLY A 160 -35.07 -7.68 22.18
CA GLY A 160 -36.22 -6.93 22.70
C GLY A 160 -36.43 -7.03 24.20
N ALA A 161 -35.55 -6.46 25.02
CA ALA A 161 -35.90 -6.10 26.40
C ALA A 161 -34.98 -5.06 27.08
N GLU A 162 -34.32 -4.15 26.35
CA GLU A 162 -33.68 -2.95 26.96
C GLU A 162 -33.78 -1.75 26.01
N LEU A 163 -35.01 -1.36 25.63
CA LEU A 163 -35.29 -0.12 24.91
C LEU A 163 -36.04 0.87 25.81
N GLN A 164 -35.48 1.18 26.99
CA GLN A 164 -36.04 2.21 27.85
C GLN A 164 -34.94 3.18 28.29
N THR A 165 -34.60 4.09 27.37
CA THR A 165 -33.75 5.30 27.53
C THR A 165 -32.29 5.23 27.08
N ALA A 166 -31.89 4.27 26.25
CA ALA A 166 -30.63 4.37 25.50
C ALA A 166 -30.91 5.01 24.13
N GLY A 167 -30.44 6.25 23.89
CA GLY A 167 -30.70 7.01 22.66
C GLY A 167 -30.08 6.45 21.36
N HIS A 168 -29.71 5.17 21.32
CA HIS A 168 -29.07 4.50 20.19
C HIS A 168 -29.74 3.16 19.87
N LYS A 169 -30.01 2.91 18.58
CA LYS A 169 -30.63 1.66 18.09
C LYS A 169 -29.70 0.45 18.18
N PHE A 170 -28.42 0.66 17.92
CA PHE A 170 -27.37 -0.35 18.03
C PHE A 170 -26.38 0.11 19.10
N GLY A 171 -25.76 -0.81 19.82
CA GLY A 171 -24.83 -0.50 20.90
C GLY A 171 -23.72 0.48 20.47
N LEU A 172 -23.26 1.30 21.42
CA LEU A 172 -22.21 2.29 21.14
C LEU A 172 -20.88 1.60 20.83
N PRO A 173 -20.09 2.13 19.88
CA PRO A 173 -18.74 1.64 19.64
C PRO A 173 -17.85 1.88 20.87
N LYS A 174 -17.05 0.86 21.24
CA LYS A 174 -16.12 0.93 22.38
C LYS A 174 -15.00 1.94 22.06
N LYS A 175 -14.77 2.90 22.95
CA LYS A 175 -13.62 3.82 22.92
C LYS A 175 -12.46 3.18 23.70
N PRO A 176 -11.18 3.36 23.31
CA PRO A 176 -10.68 4.15 22.20
C PRO A 176 -10.94 3.48 20.84
N TYR A 177 -11.24 4.28 19.81
CA TYR A 177 -11.43 3.76 18.46
C TYR A 177 -10.12 3.20 17.89
N PRO A 178 -10.19 2.15 17.06
CA PRO A 178 -8.99 1.58 16.45
C PRO A 178 -8.29 2.56 15.51
N ASP A 179 -7.00 2.34 15.31
CA ASP A 179 -6.20 3.07 14.32
C ASP A 179 -6.79 2.89 12.92
N GLY A 180 -6.96 4.00 12.20
CA GLY A 180 -7.60 4.01 10.88
C GLY A 180 -9.09 4.41 10.87
N PHE A 181 -9.75 4.46 12.04
CA PHE A 181 -11.17 4.90 12.12
C PHE A 181 -11.34 6.38 11.77
N ASN A 182 -10.35 7.21 12.08
CA ASN A 182 -10.38 8.63 11.76
C ASN A 182 -10.17 8.85 10.25
N VAL A 183 -11.12 9.50 9.58
CA VAL A 183 -11.07 9.81 8.14
C VAL A 183 -9.76 10.47 7.70
N LYS A 184 -9.21 11.38 8.52
CA LYS A 184 -7.95 12.09 8.21
C LYS A 184 -6.72 11.19 8.36
N LYS A 185 -6.81 10.14 9.17
CA LYS A 185 -5.73 9.18 9.47
C LYS A 185 -6.17 7.76 9.08
N ARG A 186 -6.82 7.63 7.93
CA ARG A 186 -7.35 6.35 7.43
C ARG A 186 -6.24 5.34 7.15
N TYR A 187 -5.14 5.80 6.59
CA TYR A 187 -4.02 4.95 6.17
C TYR A 187 -2.91 4.97 7.21
N HIS A 188 -2.04 3.94 7.13
CA HIS A 188 -0.85 3.86 7.96
C HIS A 188 0.04 5.13 7.79
N PRO A 189 0.59 5.70 8.88
CA PRO A 189 1.30 7.00 8.84
C PRO A 189 2.49 7.02 7.89
N VAL A 190 3.15 5.87 7.68
CA VAL A 190 4.25 5.76 6.71
C VAL A 190 3.74 5.93 5.29
N LEU A 191 2.64 5.27 4.92
CA LEU A 191 2.04 5.39 3.59
C LEU A 191 1.51 6.80 3.36
N GLU A 192 0.83 7.38 4.36
CA GLU A 192 0.32 8.75 4.31
C GLU A 192 1.45 9.77 4.09
N GLN A 193 2.60 9.54 4.72
CA GLN A 193 3.77 10.40 4.54
C GLN A 193 4.39 10.23 3.15
N ILE A 194 4.56 9.00 2.68
CA ILE A 194 5.22 8.70 1.40
C ILE A 194 4.36 9.15 0.23
N THR A 195 3.06 8.88 0.26
CA THR A 195 2.11 9.31 -0.79
C THR A 195 2.17 10.82 -1.00
N ARG A 196 2.25 11.60 0.10
CA ARG A 196 2.44 13.05 0.00
C ARG A 196 3.81 13.48 -0.53
N LEU A 197 4.88 12.69 -0.29
CA LEU A 197 6.19 12.95 -0.89
C LEU A 197 6.24 12.60 -2.38
N LEU A 198 5.42 11.65 -2.83
CA LEU A 198 5.27 11.29 -4.24
C LEU A 198 4.41 12.29 -5.03
N MET A 199 3.50 12.99 -4.34
CA MET A 199 2.60 13.97 -4.92
C MET A 199 3.38 15.13 -5.55
N ARG A 200 3.07 15.43 -6.82
CA ARG A 200 3.54 16.61 -7.55
C ARG A 200 2.34 17.46 -7.94
N HIS A 201 2.51 18.78 -7.98
CA HIS A 201 1.48 19.72 -8.44
C HIS A 201 0.10 19.63 -7.70
N GLY A 202 0.06 19.04 -6.50
CA GLY A 202 -1.19 18.82 -5.76
C GLY A 202 -1.98 17.58 -6.19
N GLU A 203 -1.45 16.73 -7.08
CA GLU A 203 -2.13 15.55 -7.60
C GLU A 203 -2.07 14.35 -6.64
N LEU A 204 -2.88 14.40 -5.59
CA LEU A 204 -2.91 13.37 -4.55
C LEU A 204 -3.42 12.02 -5.09
N SER A 205 -4.42 12.03 -5.96
CA SER A 205 -5.03 10.82 -6.54
C SER A 205 -4.02 10.00 -7.36
N VAL A 206 -3.16 10.66 -8.13
CA VAL A 206 -2.08 10.03 -8.91
C VAL A 206 -1.06 9.39 -7.98
N ALA A 207 -0.65 10.10 -6.92
CA ALA A 207 0.29 9.58 -5.94
C ALA A 207 -0.26 8.36 -5.17
N GLN A 208 -1.54 8.39 -4.79
CA GLN A 208 -2.24 7.26 -4.17
C GLN A 208 -2.30 6.06 -5.12
N ARG A 209 -2.64 6.28 -6.39
CA ARG A 209 -2.67 5.22 -7.40
C ARG A 209 -1.28 4.60 -7.59
N ASN A 210 -0.23 5.41 -7.67
CA ASN A 210 1.14 4.91 -7.78
C ASN A 210 1.54 4.09 -6.55
N MET A 211 1.19 4.54 -5.34
CA MET A 211 1.43 3.78 -4.11
C MET A 211 0.68 2.44 -4.10
N ALA A 212 -0.57 2.40 -4.57
CA ALA A 212 -1.32 1.17 -4.72
C ALA A 212 -0.63 0.18 -5.68
N MET A 213 -0.13 0.69 -6.82
CA MET A 213 0.66 -0.12 -7.75
C MET A 213 1.96 -0.64 -7.12
N VAL A 214 2.68 0.20 -6.35
CA VAL A 214 3.89 -0.23 -5.61
C VAL A 214 3.56 -1.40 -4.68
N MET A 215 2.48 -1.30 -3.89
CA MET A 215 2.08 -2.37 -2.98
C MET A 215 1.69 -3.64 -3.74
N ASN A 216 1.02 -3.54 -4.89
CA ASN A 216 0.70 -4.70 -5.72
C ASN A 216 1.97 -5.38 -6.25
N PHE A 217 2.96 -4.62 -6.71
CA PHE A 217 4.24 -5.19 -7.16
C PHE A 217 4.97 -5.92 -6.04
N LEU A 218 4.96 -5.37 -4.82
CA LEU A 218 5.58 -6.03 -3.66
C LEU A 218 4.85 -7.31 -3.25
N ARG A 219 3.53 -7.40 -3.50
CA ARG A 219 2.74 -8.61 -3.23
C ARG A 219 3.03 -9.75 -4.20
N THR A 220 3.37 -9.42 -5.45
CA THR A 220 3.66 -10.41 -6.50
C THR A 220 5.16 -10.71 -6.62
N ALA A 221 6.01 -9.90 -6.00
CA ALA A 221 7.45 -10.13 -6.00
C ALA A 221 7.81 -11.35 -5.12
N PRO A 222 8.89 -12.07 -5.46
CA PRO A 222 9.41 -13.12 -4.61
C PRO A 222 9.86 -12.56 -3.25
N ALA A 223 9.92 -13.44 -2.25
CA ALA A 223 10.42 -13.06 -0.93
C ALA A 223 11.88 -12.55 -1.03
N PRO A 224 12.21 -11.39 -0.43
CA PRO A 224 13.55 -10.82 -0.53
C PRO A 224 14.55 -11.62 0.29
N ILE A 225 15.79 -11.70 -0.18
CA ILE A 225 16.88 -12.36 0.55
C ILE A 225 17.61 -11.33 1.40
N TYR A 226 17.64 -11.52 2.72
CA TYR A 226 18.33 -10.58 3.62
C TYR A 226 19.85 -10.68 3.49
N SER A 227 20.51 -9.53 3.43
CA SER A 227 21.97 -9.47 3.49
C SER A 227 22.46 -9.45 4.94
N PRO A 228 23.51 -10.20 5.31
CA PRO A 228 24.13 -10.09 6.62
C PRO A 228 24.93 -8.77 6.77
N LYS A 229 25.35 -8.16 5.66
CA LYS A 229 26.14 -6.93 5.63
C LYS A 229 25.36 -5.71 6.11
N PHE A 230 24.08 -5.65 5.77
CA PHE A 230 23.18 -4.57 6.14
C PHE A 230 21.98 -5.15 6.89
N PRO A 231 22.11 -5.37 8.21
CA PRO A 231 21.00 -5.85 9.01
C PRO A 231 19.87 -4.82 9.01
N LEU A 232 18.65 -5.33 8.90
CA LEU A 232 17.43 -4.54 9.01
C LEU A 232 17.17 -4.17 10.48
N LEU A 233 16.01 -3.57 10.76
CA LEU A 233 15.60 -3.27 12.12
C LEU A 233 15.50 -4.55 12.98
N PRO A 234 15.80 -4.45 14.29
CA PRO A 234 15.55 -5.56 15.20
C PRO A 234 14.05 -5.87 15.25
N GLY A 235 13.69 -7.16 15.34
CA GLY A 235 12.30 -7.60 15.37
C GLY A 235 11.62 -7.64 14.00
N THR A 236 12.37 -7.56 12.90
CA THR A 236 11.80 -7.81 11.57
C THR A 236 11.33 -9.26 11.44
N PRO A 237 10.13 -9.51 10.87
CA PRO A 237 9.65 -10.86 10.60
C PRO A 237 10.55 -11.55 9.55
N PRO A 238 10.42 -12.88 9.37
CA PRO A 238 11.11 -13.59 8.30
C PRO A 238 10.69 -13.08 6.92
N ALA A 239 11.58 -13.25 5.93
CA ALA A 239 11.41 -12.78 4.56
C ALA A 239 10.09 -13.22 3.90
N ALA A 240 9.64 -14.43 4.21
CA ALA A 240 8.40 -15.00 3.67
C ALA A 240 7.14 -14.17 3.99
N HIS A 241 7.12 -13.44 5.11
CA HIS A 241 5.93 -12.67 5.54
C HIS A 241 5.81 -11.32 4.83
N LEU A 242 6.88 -10.84 4.19
CA LEU A 242 6.92 -9.49 3.61
C LEU A 242 6.04 -9.32 2.37
N PRO A 243 6.01 -10.25 1.38
CA PRO A 243 5.13 -10.11 0.22
C PRO A 243 3.65 -10.07 0.60
N LEU A 244 3.23 -10.85 1.61
CA LEU A 244 1.85 -10.86 2.09
C LEU A 244 1.45 -9.51 2.72
N ASN A 245 2.41 -8.83 3.37
CA ASN A 245 2.21 -7.57 4.07
C ASN A 245 3.02 -6.43 3.42
N PRO A 246 2.57 -5.88 2.27
CA PRO A 246 3.33 -4.86 1.54
C PRO A 246 3.50 -3.56 2.33
N VAL A 247 2.58 -3.23 3.24
CA VAL A 247 2.71 -2.07 4.13
C VAL A 247 3.90 -2.25 5.06
N LEU A 248 4.01 -3.43 5.68
CA LEU A 248 5.12 -3.77 6.56
C LEU A 248 6.44 -3.80 5.77
N TYR A 249 6.44 -4.37 4.58
CA TYR A 249 7.58 -4.39 3.67
C TYR A 249 8.13 -2.97 3.42
N ILE A 250 7.28 -2.03 3.01
CA ILE A 250 7.68 -0.64 2.78
C ILE A 250 8.21 0.01 4.07
N THR A 251 7.55 -0.24 5.20
CA THR A 251 7.95 0.37 6.49
C THR A 251 9.33 -0.10 6.94
N ILE A 252 9.61 -1.41 6.85
CA ILE A 252 10.89 -2.00 7.24
C ILE A 252 12.01 -1.44 6.35
N ALA A 253 11.79 -1.39 5.03
CA ALA A 253 12.78 -0.87 4.10
C ALA A 253 13.18 0.58 4.45
N ILE A 254 12.19 1.43 4.70
CA ILE A 254 12.42 2.86 4.96
C ILE A 254 13.03 3.07 6.34
N ASP A 255 12.48 2.45 7.38
CA ASP A 255 12.94 2.67 8.75
C ASP A 255 14.34 2.07 8.98
N SER A 256 14.72 1.00 8.26
CA SER A 256 16.08 0.42 8.30
C SER A 256 17.13 1.37 7.71
N VAL A 257 16.80 1.98 6.57
CA VAL A 257 17.68 2.93 5.88
C VAL A 257 17.70 4.32 6.53
N ALA A 258 16.67 4.64 7.31
CA ALA A 258 16.55 5.98 7.86
C ALA A 258 17.71 6.36 8.78
N PRO A 259 18.33 7.54 8.59
CA PRO A 259 19.43 7.99 9.43
C PRO A 259 18.90 8.39 10.81
N LEU A 260 19.61 8.01 11.88
CA LEU A 260 19.23 8.35 13.26
C LEU A 260 19.47 9.84 13.60
N LEU A 261 20.43 10.45 12.92
CA LEU A 261 20.86 11.83 13.15
C LEU A 261 21.07 12.54 11.81
N LYS A 262 21.01 13.86 11.85
CA LYS A 262 21.55 14.74 10.80
C LYS A 262 22.70 15.55 11.36
N VAL A 263 23.60 16.00 10.50
CA VAL A 263 24.62 16.96 10.89
C VAL A 263 24.19 18.36 10.47
N ARG A 264 24.13 19.26 11.46
CA ARG A 264 23.79 20.67 11.28
C ARG A 264 25.07 21.49 11.34
N ASN A 265 25.32 22.31 10.33
CA ASN A 265 26.49 23.16 10.27
C ASN A 265 26.15 24.51 10.90
N ILE A 266 26.87 24.88 11.97
CA ILE A 266 26.68 26.14 12.69
C ILE A 266 27.75 27.12 12.22
N ALA A 267 27.33 28.11 11.44
CA ALA A 267 28.23 29.12 10.88
C ALA A 267 29.01 29.87 11.98
N GLY A 268 30.32 30.06 11.75
CA GLY A 268 31.22 30.81 12.62
C GLY A 268 31.56 30.15 13.96
N ALA A 269 31.09 28.93 14.24
CA ALA A 269 31.41 28.21 15.48
C ALA A 269 32.63 27.28 15.36
N GLY A 270 33.14 27.03 14.15
CA GLY A 270 34.30 26.18 13.89
C GLY A 270 35.64 26.85 14.17
N GLY A 271 35.67 28.18 14.36
CA GLY A 271 36.90 28.99 14.36
C GLY A 271 37.32 29.38 12.94
N GLY A 272 38.04 30.50 12.81
CA GLY A 272 38.51 31.00 11.50
C GLY A 272 37.41 31.13 10.43
N GLY A 273 36.19 31.49 10.82
CA GLY A 273 35.03 31.58 9.92
C GLY A 273 34.38 30.25 9.50
N ARG A 274 34.98 29.09 9.82
CA ARG A 274 34.45 27.76 9.47
C ARG A 274 33.17 27.44 10.24
N ALA A 275 32.29 26.66 9.62
CA ALA A 275 31.11 26.13 10.30
C ALA A 275 31.48 24.94 11.19
N LEU A 276 30.85 24.86 12.37
CA LEU A 276 30.97 23.71 13.26
C LEU A 276 29.92 22.67 12.88
N GLU A 277 30.36 21.46 12.55
CA GLU A 277 29.48 20.32 12.31
C GLU A 277 28.93 19.79 13.63
N LEU A 278 27.61 19.82 13.79
CA LEU A 278 26.94 19.38 15.02
C LEU A 278 25.94 18.26 14.70
N PRO A 279 26.16 17.02 15.18
CA PRO A 279 25.17 15.95 15.02
C PRO A 279 23.95 16.22 15.92
N VAL A 280 22.75 16.07 15.35
CA VAL A 280 21.46 16.29 16.02
C VAL A 280 20.54 15.09 15.76
N PRO A 281 19.89 14.51 16.78
CA PRO A 281 18.95 13.40 16.59
C PRO A 281 17.72 13.83 15.78
N LEU A 282 17.14 12.88 15.05
CA LEU A 282 15.98 13.11 14.19
C LEU A 282 14.73 12.42 14.73
N ALA A 283 13.59 13.13 14.68
CA ALA A 283 12.29 12.53 14.95
C ALA A 283 11.90 11.51 13.87
N VAL A 284 11.08 10.50 14.20
CA VAL A 284 10.69 9.40 13.29
C VAL A 284 10.20 9.91 11.93
N ARG A 285 9.33 10.92 11.91
CA ARG A 285 8.81 11.52 10.67
C ARG A 285 9.93 12.15 9.82
N GLN A 286 10.90 12.81 10.45
CA GLN A 286 12.04 13.41 9.75
C GLN A 286 12.96 12.33 9.18
N ARG A 287 13.23 11.27 9.96
CA ARG A 287 14.00 10.09 9.54
C ARG A 287 13.42 9.45 8.27
N ARG A 288 12.12 9.13 8.30
CA ARG A 288 11.40 8.55 7.15
C ARG A 288 11.42 9.45 5.92
N ARG A 289 11.26 10.77 6.10
CA ARG A 289 11.32 11.73 4.99
C ARG A 289 12.69 11.71 4.30
N MET A 290 13.78 11.77 5.07
CA MET A 290 15.13 11.77 4.52
C MET A 290 15.44 10.46 3.78
N ALA A 291 15.08 9.32 4.40
CA ALA A 291 15.25 8.01 3.79
C ALA A 291 14.52 7.91 2.43
N PHE A 292 13.25 8.30 2.42
CA PHE A 292 12.44 8.22 1.20
C PHE A 292 12.91 9.20 0.12
N GLN A 293 13.36 10.40 0.50
CA GLN A 293 13.97 11.34 -0.45
C GLN A 293 15.23 10.75 -1.11
N TRP A 294 16.10 10.08 -0.35
CA TRP A 294 17.26 9.41 -0.94
C TRP A 294 16.90 8.29 -1.90
N ILE A 295 15.85 7.53 -1.59
CA ILE A 295 15.29 6.50 -2.46
C ILE A 295 14.76 7.14 -3.76
N LEU A 296 13.98 8.23 -3.66
CA LEU A 296 13.51 8.98 -4.83
C LEU A 296 14.65 9.52 -5.69
N ASP A 297 15.73 10.02 -5.08
CA ASP A 297 16.90 10.50 -5.82
C ASP A 297 17.56 9.39 -6.63
N VAL A 298 17.60 8.16 -6.10
CA VAL A 298 18.12 7.00 -6.83
C VAL A 298 17.17 6.62 -7.97
N ILE A 299 15.86 6.59 -7.71
CA ILE A 299 14.85 6.24 -8.70
C ILE A 299 14.80 7.23 -9.86
N ASN A 300 14.92 8.52 -9.59
CA ASN A 300 14.94 9.57 -10.63
C ASN A 300 16.17 9.47 -11.53
N LYS A 301 17.27 8.89 -11.05
CA LYS A 301 18.49 8.66 -11.84
C LYS A 301 18.44 7.36 -12.65
N LYS A 302 17.54 6.43 -12.33
CA LYS A 302 17.40 5.18 -13.08
C LYS A 302 16.76 5.45 -14.45
N PRO A 303 17.24 4.81 -15.52
CA PRO A 303 16.60 4.90 -16.82
C PRO A 303 15.19 4.28 -16.78
N SER A 304 14.34 4.68 -17.72
CA SER A 304 13.05 4.01 -17.90
C SER A 304 13.27 2.62 -18.50
N LYS A 305 12.67 1.58 -17.90
CA LYS A 305 12.79 0.19 -18.37
C LYS A 305 11.70 -0.22 -19.36
N GLY A 306 10.65 0.59 -19.51
CA GLY A 306 9.54 0.29 -20.40
C GLY A 306 8.56 1.46 -20.53
N SER A 307 7.37 1.14 -21.02
CA SER A 307 6.27 2.08 -21.26
C SER A 307 5.07 1.82 -20.34
N GLY A 308 4.23 2.84 -20.17
CA GLY A 308 2.97 2.74 -19.42
C GLY A 308 2.97 3.46 -18.07
N ARG A 309 1.78 3.46 -17.46
CA ARG A 309 1.47 4.24 -16.24
C ARG A 309 2.11 3.64 -14.98
N THR A 310 2.49 2.36 -15.04
CA THR A 310 3.05 1.57 -13.93
C THR A 310 4.55 1.71 -13.77
N GLN A 311 5.26 2.28 -14.76
CA GLN A 311 6.72 2.29 -14.82
C GLN A 311 7.37 2.96 -13.60
N PHE A 312 6.82 4.10 -13.17
CA PHE A 312 7.33 4.81 -12.00
C PHE A 312 7.13 4.01 -10.71
N ALA A 313 5.96 3.39 -10.54
CA ALA A 313 5.67 2.54 -9.39
C ALA A 313 6.56 1.28 -9.36
N HIS A 314 6.82 0.67 -10.53
CA HIS A 314 7.71 -0.48 -10.64
C HIS A 314 9.14 -0.12 -10.20
N ARG A 315 9.68 1.03 -10.65
CA ARG A 315 11.01 1.49 -10.23
C ARG A 315 11.11 1.72 -8.72
N ILE A 316 10.04 2.23 -8.09
CA ILE A 316 9.98 2.37 -6.62
C ILE A 316 9.99 0.99 -5.95
N ALA A 317 9.16 0.05 -6.41
CA ALA A 317 9.08 -1.28 -5.84
C ALA A 317 10.42 -2.04 -5.95
N GLU A 318 11.08 -2.00 -7.11
CA GLU A 318 12.41 -2.57 -7.31
C GLU A 318 13.44 -1.98 -6.34
N GLU A 319 13.40 -0.67 -6.11
CA GLU A 319 14.33 -0.03 -5.17
C GLU A 319 14.04 -0.43 -3.72
N ILE A 320 12.78 -0.61 -3.35
CA ILE A 320 12.39 -1.09 -2.02
C ILE A 320 12.88 -2.53 -1.80
N ILE A 321 12.73 -3.40 -2.80
CA ILE A 321 13.27 -4.77 -2.77
C ILE A 321 14.80 -4.71 -2.61
N ALA A 322 15.49 -3.94 -3.45
CA ALA A 322 16.95 -3.80 -3.39
C ALA A 322 17.44 -3.22 -2.05
N VAL A 323 16.65 -2.37 -1.39
CA VAL A 323 16.95 -1.86 -0.05
C VAL A 323 16.90 -2.98 0.99
N VAL A 324 15.83 -3.79 0.99
CA VAL A 324 15.66 -4.88 1.96
C VAL A 324 16.71 -5.98 1.76
N GLU A 325 17.11 -6.21 0.52
CA GLU A 325 18.19 -7.14 0.18
C GLU A 325 19.59 -6.56 0.41
N GLY A 326 19.73 -5.29 0.82
CA GLY A 326 21.02 -4.66 1.07
C GLY A 326 21.84 -4.33 -0.18
N ARG A 327 21.24 -4.34 -1.37
CA ARG A 327 21.89 -4.03 -2.66
C ARG A 327 21.81 -2.55 -3.04
N SER A 328 20.97 -1.77 -2.36
CA SER A 328 20.78 -0.35 -2.69
C SER A 328 21.93 0.55 -2.25
N SER A 329 22.29 1.52 -3.11
CA SER A 329 23.25 2.59 -2.82
C SER A 329 22.84 3.51 -1.66
N VAL A 330 21.57 3.49 -1.24
CA VAL A 330 21.09 4.32 -0.14
C VAL A 330 21.72 3.93 1.21
N TRP A 331 22.11 2.66 1.36
CA TRP A 331 22.86 2.20 2.55
C TRP A 331 24.20 2.91 2.71
N GLU A 332 24.89 3.20 1.61
CA GLU A 332 26.15 3.95 1.63
C GLU A 332 25.91 5.41 2.05
N LYS A 333 24.86 6.05 1.52
CA LYS A 333 24.47 7.40 1.95
C LYS A 333 24.20 7.46 3.45
N ARG A 334 23.47 6.49 4.00
CA ARG A 334 23.22 6.36 5.45
C ARG A 334 24.54 6.23 6.23
N LYS A 335 25.43 5.33 5.79
CA LYS A 335 26.74 5.11 6.41
C LYS A 335 27.60 6.37 6.41
N LEU A 336 27.62 7.13 5.32
CA LEU A 336 28.36 8.40 5.22
C LEU A 336 27.86 9.43 6.24
N VAL A 337 26.54 9.60 6.39
CA VAL A 337 25.97 10.53 7.38
C VAL A 337 26.33 10.10 8.81
N HIS A 338 26.28 8.81 9.11
CA HIS A 338 26.65 8.29 10.44
C HIS A 338 28.15 8.41 10.71
N LYS A 339 29.00 8.19 9.70
CA LYS A 339 30.45 8.39 9.80
C LYS A 339 30.77 9.86 10.12
N LEU A 340 30.15 10.79 9.40
CA LEU A 340 30.30 12.23 9.63
C LEU A 340 29.81 12.61 11.03
N GLY A 341 28.63 12.12 11.44
CA GLY A 341 28.12 12.35 12.79
C GLY A 341 29.02 11.79 13.89
N THR A 342 29.63 10.62 13.67
CA THR A 342 30.57 10.00 14.61
C THR A 342 31.86 10.80 14.70
N ALA A 343 32.39 11.28 13.58
CA ALA A 343 33.57 12.15 13.56
C ALA A 343 33.32 13.47 14.32
N ALA A 344 32.14 14.07 14.14
CA ALA A 344 31.75 15.34 14.76
C ALA A 344 31.16 15.20 16.18
N ARG A 345 31.22 14.01 16.80
CA ARG A 345 30.57 13.75 18.11
C ARG A 345 31.06 14.66 19.24
N ALA A 346 32.33 15.06 19.21
CA ALA A 346 32.92 15.95 20.21
C ALA A 346 32.29 17.36 20.22
N ASN A 347 31.67 17.77 19.11
CA ASN A 347 31.15 19.12 18.97
C ASN A 347 29.83 19.34 19.73
N VAL A 348 29.13 18.27 20.14
CA VAL A 348 27.84 18.34 20.85
C VAL A 348 27.92 19.11 22.16
N GLY A 349 29.01 18.91 22.92
CA GLY A 349 29.25 19.59 24.19
C GLY A 349 30.09 20.87 24.09
N SER A 350 30.43 21.33 22.89
CA SER A 350 31.43 22.39 22.71
C SER A 350 31.03 23.71 23.39
N ASN A 351 31.96 24.27 24.19
CA ASN A 351 31.74 25.53 24.92
C ASN A 351 31.44 26.72 23.99
N LYS A 352 31.90 26.66 22.73
CA LYS A 352 31.63 27.65 21.69
C LYS A 352 30.13 27.84 21.41
N LEU A 353 29.30 26.81 21.66
CA LEU A 353 27.84 26.90 21.54
C LEU A 353 27.19 27.49 22.80
N LYS A 354 27.78 27.25 23.97
CA LYS A 354 27.28 27.73 25.27
C LYS A 354 27.53 29.22 25.47
N THR A 355 28.68 29.72 25.04
CA THR A 355 29.09 31.12 25.24
C THR A 355 28.26 32.11 24.41
N LYS A 356 27.79 31.73 23.21
CA LYS A 356 26.90 32.57 22.39
C LYS A 356 25.55 32.89 23.04
N LYS A 357 25.08 32.07 23.99
CA LYS A 357 23.76 32.23 24.64
C LYS A 357 23.80 32.98 25.97
N LYS A 358 25.01 33.24 26.50
CA LYS A 358 25.23 33.79 27.85
C LYS A 358 25.73 35.25 27.85
N LYS A 359 25.82 35.90 26.70
CA LYS A 359 26.18 37.32 26.60
C LYS A 359 24.97 38.17 26.27
#